data_AF-J8CNL4-F1
#
_entry.id   AF-J8CNL4-F1
#
_cell.length_a   1.000
_cell.length_b   1.000
_cell.length_c   1.000
_cell.angle_alpha   90.00
_cell.angle_beta   90.00
_cell.angle_gamma   90.00
#
_symmetry.space_group_name_H-M   'P 1'
#
loop_
_entity.id
_entity.type
_entity.pdbx_description
1 polymer ?
#
loop_
_entity_poly.entity_id
_entity_poly.type
_entity_poly.pdbx_seq_one_letter_code
_entity_poly.pdbx_strand_id
1 'polypeptide(L)'
;MISLIGGGINLPISFLDKNFGSTFFSLLESTEKQIRIISPFIGYKTALALVNFIEETEDDIECVLITRFDREDFIKGVSSLDGLERLIKAGVKIYALQGLHTKLYIFDGESMIMGSANFTFNGFYRNHEFGVFMEKEPKFAAECNNYFEGVLTDIKSSGDWEITLERIEKEKPHCDDAVTGRAASQRKPRKNESPVIIQSNIVKWGAKIDLQGHHQVDNKDEKDILERILHEEDENQIQKRNTGIWLKFEGNSENRIPNHLTYFERRKTEHRKRTFFPKSPSGIKEGQLLFMTMVSTDKHNNGTPIIVGYAITAGFNEKNIVDDTAPFNQGDRKRYPYYVELKSGRFLKAPIKEGITLRELARELQGGLYPNPKSSFNEIIYTHRQKSHLQITERAYDYIMQRLESLFKVHGYDEL
;
A
#
# COMPACT_ATOMS: atom_id res chain seq x y z
N MET A 1 -37.85 -5.05 -9.80
CA MET A 1 -38.66 -4.26 -8.84
C MET A 1 -37.72 -3.21 -8.28
N ILE A 2 -37.69 -2.04 -8.92
CA ILE A 2 -36.79 -0.93 -8.61
C ILE A 2 -37.36 -0.23 -7.39
N SER A 3 -36.67 -0.32 -6.26
CA SER A 3 -37.02 0.42 -5.05
C SER A 3 -36.40 1.80 -5.11
N LEU A 4 -37.24 2.79 -5.42
CA LEU A 4 -37.00 4.22 -5.20
C LEU A 4 -36.45 4.45 -3.79
N ILE A 5 -35.24 4.99 -3.69
CA ILE A 5 -34.75 5.60 -2.45
C ILE A 5 -34.93 7.11 -2.60
N GLY A 6 -35.97 7.60 -1.91
CA GLY A 6 -35.98 8.89 -1.22
C GLY A 6 -35.75 10.15 -2.05
N GLY A 7 -36.84 10.78 -2.48
CA GLY A 7 -36.87 12.21 -2.77
C GLY A 7 -36.52 13.02 -1.51
N GLY A 8 -35.25 13.37 -1.35
CA GLY A 8 -34.80 14.47 -0.52
C GLY A 8 -34.75 15.74 -1.36
N ILE A 9 -35.07 16.88 -0.74
CA ILE A 9 -34.82 18.19 -1.34
C ILE A 9 -33.34 18.23 -1.70
N ASN A 10 -33.01 18.30 -3.00
CA ASN A 10 -31.62 18.41 -3.44
C ASN A 10 -31.18 19.85 -3.13
N LEU A 11 -30.65 20.04 -1.93
CA LEU A 11 -30.17 21.33 -1.47
C LEU A 11 -28.89 21.67 -2.24
N PRO A 12 -28.74 22.91 -2.74
CA PRO A 12 -27.51 23.35 -3.43
C PRO A 12 -26.23 23.15 -2.60
N ILE A 13 -26.37 23.16 -1.27
CA ILE A 13 -25.29 22.93 -0.31
C ILE A 13 -25.75 21.85 0.67
N SER A 14 -24.93 20.83 0.87
CA SER A 14 -25.22 19.73 1.81
C SER A 14 -23.98 19.29 2.57
N PHE A 15 -24.17 18.78 3.78
CA PHE A 15 -23.08 18.15 4.52
C PHE A 15 -22.73 16.79 3.92
N LEU A 16 -21.43 16.50 3.95
CA LEU A 16 -20.85 15.24 3.54
C LEU A 16 -20.07 14.65 4.71
N ASP A 17 -20.80 14.14 5.71
CA ASP A 17 -20.29 13.45 6.90
C ASP A 17 -20.31 11.92 6.76
N LYS A 18 -20.99 11.42 5.72
CA LYS A 18 -21.11 10.02 5.33
C LYS A 18 -20.99 9.92 3.81
N ASN A 19 -20.64 8.74 3.30
CA ASN A 19 -20.74 8.46 1.86
C ASN A 19 -19.87 9.39 0.98
N PHE A 20 -18.72 9.85 1.51
CA PHE A 20 -17.81 10.73 0.78
C PHE A 20 -17.38 10.09 -0.54
N GLY A 21 -16.88 8.84 -0.48
CA GLY A 21 -16.47 8.10 -1.67
C GLY A 21 -17.59 7.93 -2.70
N SER A 22 -18.79 7.52 -2.30
CA SER A 22 -19.89 7.33 -3.27
C SER A 22 -20.34 8.65 -3.91
N THR A 23 -20.31 9.76 -3.17
CA THR A 23 -20.62 11.09 -3.73
C THR A 23 -19.54 11.50 -4.73
N PHE A 24 -18.27 11.32 -4.37
CA PHE A 24 -17.14 11.58 -5.26
C PHE A 24 -17.23 10.78 -6.57
N PHE A 25 -17.50 9.47 -6.49
CA PHE A 25 -17.62 8.63 -7.70
C PHE A 25 -18.87 8.94 -8.52
N SER A 26 -19.99 9.27 -7.87
CA SER A 26 -21.19 9.73 -8.60
C SER A 26 -20.94 11.01 -9.37
N LEU A 27 -20.13 11.94 -8.84
CA LEU A 27 -19.76 13.17 -9.54
C LEU A 27 -18.75 12.90 -10.65
N LEU A 28 -17.80 12.00 -10.43
CA LEU A 28 -16.89 11.55 -11.50
C LEU A 28 -17.68 11.00 -12.68
N GLU A 29 -18.60 10.06 -12.44
CA GLU A 29 -19.43 9.45 -13.50
C GLU A 29 -20.28 10.46 -14.29
N SER A 30 -20.60 11.62 -13.71
CA SER A 30 -21.33 12.69 -14.38
C SER A 30 -20.45 13.78 -14.99
N THR A 31 -19.12 13.68 -14.88
CA THR A 31 -18.18 14.70 -15.35
C THR A 31 -17.92 14.54 -16.83
N GLU A 32 -18.04 15.62 -17.60
CA GLU A 32 -17.91 15.59 -19.07
C GLU A 32 -16.68 16.35 -19.59
N LYS A 33 -16.12 17.30 -18.82
CA LYS A 33 -15.11 18.25 -19.33
C LYS A 33 -13.86 18.32 -18.49
N GLN A 34 -13.99 18.45 -17.18
CA GLN A 34 -12.86 18.79 -16.34
C GLN A 34 -12.94 18.24 -14.92
N ILE A 35 -11.81 17.74 -14.43
CA ILE A 35 -11.60 17.32 -13.05
C ILE A 35 -10.43 18.09 -12.48
N ARG A 36 -10.65 18.81 -11.37
CA ARG A 36 -9.61 19.54 -10.63
C ARG A 36 -9.53 19.01 -9.21
N ILE A 37 -8.36 18.54 -8.81
CA ILE A 37 -8.13 17.93 -7.49
C ILE A 37 -7.00 18.66 -6.77
N ILE A 38 -7.23 19.06 -5.53
CA ILE A 38 -6.19 19.46 -4.59
C ILE A 38 -6.26 18.51 -3.41
N SER A 39 -5.18 17.79 -3.13
CA SER A 39 -5.11 16.92 -1.95
C SER A 39 -3.66 16.64 -1.58
N PRO A 40 -3.25 16.76 -0.29
CA PRO A 40 -1.86 16.52 0.09
C PRO A 40 -1.45 15.05 -0.02
N PHE A 41 -2.41 14.12 0.05
CA PHE A 41 -2.16 12.68 0.04
C PHE A 41 -2.93 11.98 -1.06
N ILE A 42 -2.19 11.22 -1.90
CA ILE A 42 -2.73 10.47 -3.04
C ILE A 42 -2.56 8.98 -2.76
N GLY A 43 -3.66 8.29 -2.47
CA GLY A 43 -3.67 6.86 -2.20
C GLY A 43 -3.76 6.03 -3.48
N TYR A 44 -3.00 4.93 -3.56
CA TYR A 44 -2.93 4.07 -4.76
C TYR A 44 -4.31 3.62 -5.29
N LYS A 45 -5.20 3.16 -4.40
CA LYS A 45 -6.53 2.67 -4.80
C LYS A 45 -7.41 3.76 -5.39
N THR A 46 -7.38 4.96 -4.79
CA THR A 46 -8.19 6.09 -5.25
C THR A 46 -7.65 6.63 -6.58
N ALA A 47 -6.31 6.67 -6.72
CA ALA A 47 -5.65 6.97 -7.99
C ALA A 47 -6.06 5.98 -9.09
N LEU A 48 -6.03 4.67 -8.81
CA LEU A 48 -6.43 3.65 -9.79
C LEU A 48 -7.90 3.76 -10.18
N ALA A 49 -8.79 4.09 -9.24
CA ALA A 49 -10.20 4.29 -9.55
C ALA A 49 -10.43 5.49 -10.48
N LEU A 50 -9.70 6.59 -10.28
CA LEU A 50 -9.73 7.73 -11.19
C LEU A 50 -9.14 7.39 -12.58
N VAL A 51 -8.04 6.63 -12.61
CA VAL A 51 -7.45 6.15 -13.86
C VAL A 51 -8.44 5.31 -14.65
N ASN A 52 -9.10 4.34 -14.00
CA ASN A 52 -10.10 3.50 -14.66
C ASN A 52 -11.23 4.35 -15.26
N PHE A 53 -11.73 5.34 -14.52
CA PHE A 53 -12.75 6.25 -15.03
C PHE A 53 -12.28 7.01 -16.28
N ILE A 54 -11.08 7.59 -16.24
CA ILE A 54 -10.50 8.33 -17.38
C ILE A 54 -10.26 7.42 -18.59
N GLU A 55 -9.86 6.16 -18.38
CA GLU A 55 -9.62 5.20 -19.47
C GLU A 55 -10.92 4.62 -20.06
N GLU A 56 -12.01 4.60 -19.29
CA GLU A 56 -13.30 4.03 -19.69
C GLU A 56 -14.25 5.05 -20.32
N THR A 57 -14.13 6.33 -19.99
CA THR A 57 -14.98 7.39 -20.56
C THR A 57 -14.68 7.63 -22.05
N GLU A 58 -15.71 7.98 -22.82
CA GLU A 58 -15.56 8.41 -24.21
C GLU A 58 -15.22 9.90 -24.33
N ASP A 59 -15.40 10.66 -23.25
CA ASP A 59 -15.18 12.11 -23.20
C ASP A 59 -13.69 12.45 -22.99
N ASP A 60 -13.21 13.50 -23.67
CA ASP A 60 -11.87 14.05 -23.46
C ASP A 60 -11.84 14.96 -22.23
N ILE A 61 -11.64 14.37 -21.05
CA ILE A 61 -11.69 15.06 -19.76
C ILE A 61 -10.31 15.63 -19.40
N GLU A 62 -10.22 16.94 -19.20
CA GLU A 62 -9.02 17.57 -18.64
C GLU A 62 -8.93 17.28 -17.14
N CYS A 63 -7.92 16.52 -16.72
CA CYS A 63 -7.66 16.25 -15.29
C CYS A 63 -6.37 16.91 -14.80
N VAL A 64 -6.49 17.80 -13.81
CA VAL A 64 -5.36 18.48 -13.16
C VAL A 64 -5.38 18.25 -11.65
N LEU A 65 -4.22 17.86 -11.10
CA LEU A 65 -4.06 17.52 -9.70
C LEU A 65 -2.92 18.32 -9.05
N ILE A 66 -3.15 18.86 -7.85
CA ILE A 66 -2.14 19.53 -7.02
C ILE A 66 -1.94 18.72 -5.73
N THR A 67 -0.70 18.34 -5.44
CA THR A 67 -0.38 17.48 -4.29
C THR A 67 0.98 17.78 -3.65
N ARG A 68 1.30 17.12 -2.54
CA ARG A 68 2.65 17.14 -1.95
C ARG A 68 3.53 16.09 -2.62
N PHE A 69 4.81 16.40 -2.77
CA PHE A 69 5.85 15.45 -3.17
C PHE A 69 6.94 15.38 -2.09
N ASP A 70 6.52 14.96 -0.90
CA ASP A 70 7.38 14.84 0.27
C ASP A 70 7.85 13.39 0.41
N ARG A 71 9.17 13.18 0.51
CA ARG A 71 9.75 11.83 0.59
C ARG A 71 9.21 11.04 1.77
N GLU A 72 9.00 11.69 2.91
CA GLU A 72 8.45 11.06 4.11
C GLU A 72 7.03 10.55 3.89
N ASP A 73 6.21 11.23 3.07
CA ASP A 73 4.83 10.81 2.79
C ASP A 73 4.81 9.49 2.01
N PHE A 74 5.77 9.30 1.10
CA PHE A 74 5.97 8.03 0.38
C PHE A 74 6.55 6.93 1.27
N ILE A 75 7.50 7.28 2.14
CA ILE A 75 8.09 6.32 3.11
C ILE A 75 7.03 5.83 4.10
N LYS A 76 6.17 6.72 4.58
CA LYS A 76 5.01 6.40 5.45
C LYS A 76 3.86 5.77 4.67
N GLY A 77 3.88 5.84 3.34
CA GLY A 77 2.84 5.35 2.41
C GLY A 77 1.47 5.99 2.61
N VAL A 78 1.41 7.22 3.13
CA VAL A 78 0.20 8.04 3.09
C VAL A 78 -0.06 8.60 1.69
N SER A 79 1.00 8.67 0.87
CA SER A 79 0.94 8.97 -0.56
C SER A 79 1.66 7.88 -1.37
N SER A 80 1.24 7.64 -2.62
CA SER A 80 1.73 6.54 -3.47
C SER A 80 2.41 7.03 -4.74
N LEU A 81 3.72 6.76 -4.86
CA LEU A 81 4.48 7.01 -6.10
C LEU A 81 3.91 6.23 -7.29
N ASP A 82 3.53 4.97 -7.09
CA ASP A 82 2.92 4.14 -8.15
C ASP A 82 1.53 4.67 -8.55
N GLY A 83 0.77 5.23 -7.59
CA GLY A 83 -0.51 5.89 -7.86
C GLY A 83 -0.33 7.14 -8.73
N LEU A 84 0.65 7.99 -8.39
CA LEU A 84 1.01 9.16 -9.19
C LEU A 84 1.48 8.75 -10.60
N GLU A 85 2.27 7.69 -10.72
CA GLU A 85 2.75 7.18 -12.01
C GLU A 85 1.58 6.74 -12.91
N ARG A 86 0.58 6.04 -12.34
CA ARG A 86 -0.62 5.61 -13.06
C ARG A 86 -1.45 6.79 -13.55
N LEU A 87 -1.64 7.80 -12.70
CA LEU A 87 -2.36 9.03 -13.05
C LEU A 87 -1.68 9.77 -14.22
N ILE A 88 -0.36 9.95 -14.16
CA ILE A 88 0.39 10.60 -15.24
C ILE A 88 0.27 9.81 -16.55
N LYS A 89 0.33 8.48 -16.49
CA LYS A 89 0.17 7.61 -17.67
C LYS A 89 -1.23 7.70 -18.28
N ALA A 90 -2.24 7.98 -17.48
CA ALA A 90 -3.61 8.22 -17.93
C ALA A 90 -3.85 9.67 -18.43
N GLY A 91 -2.80 10.50 -18.51
CA GLY A 91 -2.89 11.88 -19.02
C GLY A 91 -3.18 12.94 -17.96
N VAL A 92 -3.23 12.59 -16.67
CA VAL A 92 -3.45 13.56 -15.59
C VAL A 92 -2.20 14.44 -15.42
N LYS A 93 -2.38 15.76 -15.43
CA LYS A 93 -1.31 16.72 -15.11
C LYS A 93 -1.21 16.91 -13.62
N ILE A 94 -0.03 16.69 -13.04
CA ILE A 94 0.16 16.73 -11.59
C ILE A 94 1.22 17.76 -11.20
N TYR A 95 0.91 18.64 -10.26
CA TYR A 95 1.80 19.69 -9.78
C TYR A 95 2.11 19.54 -8.29
N ALA A 96 3.37 19.74 -7.92
CA ALA A 96 3.85 19.61 -6.54
C ALA A 96 3.86 20.95 -5.80
N LEU A 97 3.20 21.03 -4.64
CA LEU A 97 3.18 22.20 -3.76
C LEU A 97 3.60 21.82 -2.33
N GLN A 98 4.60 22.51 -1.80
CA GLN A 98 5.03 22.33 -0.41
C GLN A 98 4.06 22.99 0.57
N GLY A 99 3.88 22.37 1.74
CA GLY A 99 2.99 22.89 2.77
C GLY A 99 1.49 22.80 2.44
N LEU A 100 1.12 22.08 1.37
CA LEU A 100 -0.26 21.88 0.99
C LEU A 100 -1.03 21.11 2.08
N HIS A 101 -2.24 21.60 2.39
CA HIS A 101 -3.18 20.91 3.29
C HIS A 101 -4.63 20.95 2.81
N THR A 102 -4.93 21.72 1.77
CA THR A 102 -6.28 21.80 1.17
C THR A 102 -6.72 20.45 0.64
N LYS A 103 -8.00 20.10 0.86
CA LYS A 103 -8.68 19.03 0.14
C LYS A 103 -9.90 19.62 -0.57
N LEU A 104 -9.82 19.69 -1.89
CA LEU A 104 -10.82 20.30 -2.75
C LEU A 104 -10.92 19.49 -4.04
N TYR A 105 -12.14 19.13 -4.42
CA TYR A 105 -12.46 18.35 -5.60
C TYR A 105 -13.50 19.13 -6.38
N ILE A 106 -13.21 19.49 -7.63
CA ILE A 106 -14.09 20.28 -8.49
C ILE A 106 -14.34 19.49 -9.78
N PHE A 107 -15.60 19.40 -10.18
CA PHE A 107 -16.06 18.67 -11.36
C PHE A 107 -16.80 19.66 -12.28
N ASP A 108 -16.36 19.72 -13.54
CA ASP A 108 -16.84 20.63 -14.60
C ASP A 108 -16.89 22.11 -14.23
N GLY A 109 -16.18 22.49 -13.16
CA GLY A 109 -16.22 23.83 -12.60
C GLY A 109 -17.54 24.19 -11.90
N GLU A 110 -18.47 23.24 -11.71
CA GLU A 110 -19.82 23.51 -11.20
C GLU A 110 -20.18 22.75 -9.91
N SER A 111 -19.63 21.54 -9.75
CA SER A 111 -19.85 20.70 -8.57
C SER A 111 -18.57 20.59 -7.75
N MET A 112 -18.69 20.73 -6.43
CA MET A 112 -17.52 20.74 -5.55
C MET A 112 -17.72 19.88 -4.31
N ILE A 113 -16.64 19.21 -3.91
CA ILE A 113 -16.50 18.62 -2.59
C ILE A 113 -15.29 19.25 -1.91
N MET A 114 -15.47 19.72 -0.68
CA MET A 114 -14.37 20.19 0.17
C MET A 114 -14.52 19.66 1.59
N GLY A 115 -13.42 19.47 2.31
CA GLY A 115 -13.48 18.94 3.67
C GLY A 115 -12.15 18.44 4.20
N SER A 116 -12.22 17.50 5.13
CA SER A 116 -11.05 16.85 5.75
C SER A 116 -10.53 15.62 4.99
N ALA A 117 -11.36 15.02 4.13
CA ALA A 117 -11.03 13.79 3.43
C ALA A 117 -9.92 13.98 2.38
N ASN A 118 -8.80 13.29 2.58
CA ASN A 118 -7.74 13.19 1.57
C ASN A 118 -8.14 12.24 0.44
N PHE A 119 -7.46 12.35 -0.71
CA PHE A 119 -7.67 11.52 -1.89
C PHE A 119 -7.07 10.13 -1.72
N THR A 120 -7.61 9.41 -0.73
CA THR A 120 -7.14 8.10 -0.27
C THR A 120 -8.35 7.22 0.05
N PHE A 121 -8.19 5.90 -0.02
CA PHE A 121 -9.28 4.98 0.27
C PHE A 121 -9.80 5.16 1.71
N ASN A 122 -8.90 5.41 2.66
CA ASN A 122 -9.31 5.62 4.05
C ASN A 122 -10.06 6.94 4.21
N GLY A 123 -9.58 8.03 3.59
CA GLY A 123 -10.28 9.32 3.58
C GLY A 123 -11.67 9.21 2.94
N PHE A 124 -11.88 8.36 1.94
CA PHE A 124 -13.18 8.26 1.28
C PHE A 124 -14.17 7.33 1.98
N TYR A 125 -13.69 6.33 2.73
CA TYR A 125 -14.54 5.22 3.19
C TYR A 125 -14.36 4.76 4.63
N ARG A 126 -13.30 5.16 5.33
CA ARG A 126 -12.99 4.60 6.67
C ARG A 126 -12.91 5.64 7.76
N ASN A 127 -12.32 6.79 7.47
CA ASN A 127 -12.10 7.83 8.45
C ASN A 127 -13.42 8.54 8.78
N HIS A 128 -13.52 9.08 9.99
CA HIS A 128 -14.56 10.03 10.34
C HIS A 128 -14.22 11.39 9.73
N GLU A 129 -14.72 11.61 8.52
CA GLU A 129 -14.48 12.84 7.77
C GLU A 129 -15.69 13.77 7.82
N PHE A 130 -15.43 15.06 7.70
CA PHE A 130 -16.46 16.06 7.50
C PHE A 130 -16.15 16.85 6.24
N GLY A 131 -17.18 17.05 5.42
CA GLY A 131 -17.09 17.86 4.23
C GLY A 131 -18.40 18.54 3.89
N VAL A 132 -18.35 19.31 2.83
CA VAL A 132 -19.50 19.97 2.22
C VAL A 132 -19.50 19.60 0.74
N PHE A 133 -20.63 19.13 0.26
CA PHE A 133 -20.92 18.98 -1.16
C PHE A 133 -21.75 20.18 -1.60
N MET A 134 -21.37 20.79 -2.73
CA MET A 134 -22.02 21.95 -3.31
C MET A 134 -22.24 21.75 -4.80
N GLU A 135 -23.44 22.06 -5.26
CA GLU A 135 -23.85 22.09 -6.66
C GLU A 135 -24.76 23.29 -6.90
N LYS A 136 -24.85 23.77 -8.15
CA LYS A 136 -25.75 24.88 -8.55
C LYS A 136 -25.51 26.20 -7.80
N GLU A 137 -24.29 26.41 -7.31
CA GLU A 137 -23.85 27.63 -6.62
C GLU A 137 -22.78 28.37 -7.44
N PRO A 138 -23.17 29.08 -8.53
CA PRO A 138 -22.22 29.57 -9.54
C PRO A 138 -21.21 30.58 -9.00
N LYS A 139 -21.59 31.40 -8.00
CA LYS A 139 -20.67 32.36 -7.38
C LYS A 139 -19.57 31.66 -6.59
N PHE A 140 -19.96 30.69 -5.76
CA PHE A 140 -19.00 29.94 -4.94
C PHE A 140 -18.15 29.02 -5.81
N ALA A 141 -18.76 28.38 -6.82
CA ALA A 141 -18.03 27.62 -7.83
C ALA A 141 -16.96 28.49 -8.50
N ALA A 142 -17.29 29.72 -8.91
CA ALA A 142 -16.31 30.66 -9.46
C ALA A 142 -15.17 30.97 -8.47
N GLU A 143 -15.47 31.15 -7.18
CA GLU A 143 -14.45 31.35 -6.14
C GLU A 143 -13.52 30.12 -5.97
N CYS A 144 -14.07 28.90 -5.95
CA CYS A 144 -13.27 27.67 -5.88
C CYS A 144 -12.38 27.48 -7.11
N ASN A 145 -12.91 27.76 -8.31
CA ASN A 145 -12.13 27.69 -9.54
C ASN A 145 -11.03 28.75 -9.56
N ASN A 146 -11.34 30.00 -9.17
CA ASN A 146 -10.34 31.07 -9.06
C ASN A 146 -9.24 30.73 -8.04
N TYR A 147 -9.61 30.11 -6.92
CA TYR A 147 -8.64 29.62 -5.94
C TYR A 147 -7.72 28.54 -6.54
N PHE A 148 -8.30 27.53 -7.21
CA PHE A 148 -7.52 26.48 -7.87
C PHE A 148 -6.55 27.06 -8.91
N GLU A 149 -7.05 27.91 -9.80
CA GLU A 149 -6.26 28.52 -10.88
C GLU A 149 -5.20 29.48 -10.34
N GLY A 150 -5.49 30.23 -9.27
CA GLY A 150 -4.51 31.05 -8.59
C GLY A 150 -3.35 30.23 -8.05
N VAL A 151 -3.64 29.16 -7.30
CA VAL A 151 -2.62 28.25 -6.78
C VAL A 151 -1.81 27.61 -7.92
N LEU A 152 -2.47 27.14 -8.98
CA LEU A 152 -1.80 26.54 -10.13
C LEU A 152 -0.88 27.54 -10.87
N THR A 153 -1.35 28.77 -11.04
CA THR A 153 -0.60 29.86 -11.66
C THR A 153 0.63 30.21 -10.84
N ASP A 154 0.50 30.31 -9.52
CA ASP A 154 1.61 30.59 -8.61
C ASP A 154 2.64 29.45 -8.64
N ILE A 155 2.19 28.19 -8.66
CA ILE A 155 3.07 27.03 -8.83
C ILE A 155 3.87 27.18 -10.11
N LYS A 156 3.20 27.32 -11.26
CA LYS A 156 3.86 27.43 -12.59
C LYS A 156 4.77 28.65 -12.70
N SER A 157 4.43 29.75 -12.04
CA SER A 157 5.25 30.97 -12.03
C SER A 157 6.50 30.83 -11.16
N SER A 158 6.45 29.96 -10.14
CA SER A 158 7.59 29.70 -9.24
C SER A 158 8.62 28.72 -9.80
N GLY A 159 8.36 28.11 -10.96
CA GLY A 159 9.26 27.18 -11.63
C GLY A 159 8.54 25.97 -12.23
N ASP A 160 9.34 25.02 -12.73
CA ASP A 160 8.82 23.75 -13.23
C ASP A 160 8.63 22.75 -12.07
N TRP A 161 7.38 22.63 -11.64
CA TRP A 161 6.97 21.78 -10.54
C TRP A 161 5.93 20.73 -10.98
N GLU A 162 5.86 20.45 -12.28
CA GLU A 162 5.08 19.33 -12.79
C GLU A 162 5.77 18.01 -12.40
N ILE A 163 5.04 17.10 -11.77
CA ILE A 163 5.55 15.78 -11.43
C ILE A 163 5.57 14.94 -12.70
N THR A 164 6.77 14.61 -13.17
CA THR A 164 6.98 13.77 -14.35
C THR A 164 7.29 12.32 -13.99
N LEU A 165 7.15 11.41 -14.96
CA LEU A 165 7.59 10.01 -14.79
C LEU A 165 9.07 9.91 -14.43
N GLU A 166 9.93 10.75 -15.04
CA GLU A 166 11.35 10.81 -14.70
C GLU A 166 11.58 11.22 -13.24
N ARG A 167 10.79 12.17 -12.73
CA ARG A 167 10.85 12.60 -11.33
C ARG A 167 10.48 11.45 -10.38
N ILE A 168 9.43 10.69 -10.70
CA ILE A 168 9.00 9.52 -9.93
C ILE A 168 10.09 8.44 -9.92
N GLU A 169 10.65 8.10 -11.09
CA GLU A 169 11.70 7.08 -11.21
C GLU A 169 12.98 7.46 -10.45
N LYS A 170 13.34 8.75 -10.41
CA LYS A 170 14.44 9.25 -9.58
C LYS A 170 14.15 9.12 -8.08
N GLU A 171 12.90 9.25 -7.65
CA GLU A 171 12.53 9.26 -6.23
C GLU A 171 12.39 7.85 -5.63
N LYS A 172 11.89 6.88 -6.40
CA LYS A 172 11.73 5.47 -5.98
C LYS A 172 12.96 4.88 -5.26
N PRO A 173 14.19 4.91 -5.81
CA PRO A 173 15.36 4.35 -5.14
C PRO A 173 15.69 5.07 -3.83
N HIS A 174 15.47 6.39 -3.75
CA HIS A 174 15.72 7.14 -2.52
C HIS A 174 14.75 6.77 -1.40
N CYS A 175 13.48 6.49 -1.73
CA CYS A 175 12.52 5.95 -0.78
C CYS A 175 12.95 4.55 -0.32
N ASP A 176 13.36 3.68 -1.24
CA ASP A 176 13.80 2.32 -0.93
C ASP A 176 15.08 2.30 -0.07
N ASP A 177 16.04 3.19 -0.33
CA ASP A 177 17.26 3.36 0.44
C ASP A 177 17.00 3.93 1.83
N ALA A 178 16.16 4.96 1.94
CA ALA A 178 15.79 5.54 3.23
C ALA A 178 15.09 4.50 4.13
N VAL A 179 14.23 3.67 3.53
CA VAL A 179 13.59 2.53 4.20
C VAL A 179 14.65 1.50 4.64
N THR A 180 15.62 1.19 3.78
CA THR A 180 16.69 0.22 4.07
C THR A 180 17.62 0.71 5.19
N GLY A 181 18.01 1.99 5.16
CA GLY A 181 18.85 2.64 6.16
C GLY A 181 18.18 2.69 7.54
N ARG A 182 16.87 3.02 7.58
CA ARG A 182 16.07 2.96 8.81
C ARG A 182 15.98 1.54 9.37
N ALA A 183 15.85 0.53 8.51
CA ALA A 183 15.82 -0.87 8.94
C ALA A 183 17.20 -1.36 9.47
N ALA A 184 18.31 -0.78 9.00
CA ALA A 184 19.66 -1.12 9.47
C ALA A 184 20.02 -0.44 10.80
N SER A 185 19.54 0.79 11.03
CA SER A 185 19.79 1.54 12.28
C SER A 185 18.97 1.05 13.47
N GLN A 186 17.87 0.32 13.23
CA GLN A 186 17.06 -0.32 14.26
C GLN A 186 17.64 -1.66 14.76
N ARG A 187 18.89 -1.66 15.25
CA ARG A 187 19.31 -2.72 16.18
C ARG A 187 18.44 -2.60 17.44
N LYS A 188 17.89 -3.72 17.91
CA LYS A 188 17.10 -3.76 19.15
C LYS A 188 17.90 -3.06 20.26
N PRO A 189 17.40 -1.98 20.88
CA PRO A 189 18.09 -1.36 22.00
C PRO A 189 18.37 -2.45 23.04
N ARG A 190 19.57 -2.48 23.62
CA ARG A 190 19.83 -3.37 24.76
C ARG A 190 18.83 -3.03 25.87
N LYS A 191 18.56 -3.98 26.79
CA LYS A 191 17.82 -3.67 28.03
C LYS A 191 18.52 -2.46 28.66
N ASN A 192 17.86 -1.29 28.67
CA ASN A 192 18.30 0.02 29.15
C ASN A 192 18.80 1.06 28.11
N GLU A 193 18.65 0.81 26.81
CA GLU A 193 18.89 1.85 25.78
C GLU A 193 17.55 2.49 25.35
N SER A 194 17.53 3.83 25.23
CA SER A 194 16.38 4.58 24.72
C SER A 194 15.98 4.11 23.31
N PRO A 195 14.70 4.20 22.93
CA PRO A 195 14.26 3.86 21.58
C PRO A 195 15.09 4.62 20.53
N VAL A 196 15.46 3.96 19.44
CA VAL A 196 16.12 4.63 18.31
C VAL A 196 15.15 5.67 17.75
N ILE A 197 15.43 6.95 17.96
CA ILE A 197 14.66 8.06 17.40
C ILE A 197 14.94 8.08 15.90
N ILE A 198 13.98 7.62 15.10
CA ILE A 198 14.04 7.75 13.65
C ILE A 198 13.71 9.20 13.31
N GLN A 199 14.69 9.92 12.77
CA GLN A 199 14.42 11.26 12.24
C GLN A 199 13.59 11.16 10.95
N SER A 200 12.53 11.96 10.89
CA SER A 200 11.70 12.14 9.70
C SER A 200 12.56 12.62 8.53
N ASN A 201 12.25 12.16 7.32
CA ASN A 201 12.93 12.61 6.13
C ASN A 201 12.47 14.03 5.80
N ILE A 202 13.40 14.97 5.77
CA ILE A 202 13.11 16.39 5.53
C ILE A 202 13.05 16.74 4.03
N VAL A 203 13.26 15.78 3.14
CA VAL A 203 13.29 16.02 1.69
C VAL A 203 11.87 16.27 1.19
N LYS A 204 11.64 17.50 0.74
CA LYS A 204 10.41 17.99 0.12
C LYS A 204 10.73 18.53 -1.27
N TRP A 205 9.87 18.26 -2.23
CA TRP A 205 9.97 18.81 -3.59
C TRP A 205 8.63 19.39 -4.03
N GLY A 206 8.67 20.48 -4.78
CA GLY A 206 7.50 21.25 -5.18
C GLY A 206 7.67 22.74 -4.93
N ALA A 207 6.75 23.52 -5.48
CA ALA A 207 6.71 24.96 -5.33
C ALA A 207 6.69 25.38 -3.85
N LYS A 208 7.37 26.48 -3.56
CA LYS A 208 7.27 27.19 -2.27
C LYS A 208 6.66 28.55 -2.56
N ILE A 209 5.40 28.70 -2.20
CA ILE A 209 4.66 29.94 -2.38
C ILE A 209 4.51 30.56 -0.99
N ASP A 210 5.06 31.75 -0.79
CA ASP A 210 4.88 32.48 0.45
C ASP A 210 3.41 32.91 0.57
N LEU A 211 2.72 32.38 1.57
CA LEU A 211 1.42 32.87 1.99
C LEU A 211 1.61 34.25 2.61
N GLN A 212 1.62 35.30 1.79
CA GLN A 212 1.62 36.68 2.28
C GLN A 212 0.35 36.92 3.13
N GLY A 213 0.46 36.79 4.46
CA GLY A 213 -0.63 37.15 5.37
C GLY A 213 -0.72 36.44 6.74
N HIS A 214 -0.04 35.31 6.96
CA HIS A 214 -0.01 34.70 8.29
C HIS A 214 1.33 34.91 8.97
N HIS A 215 1.37 35.82 9.95
CA HIS A 215 2.45 35.91 10.93
C HIS A 215 2.73 34.51 11.49
N GLN A 216 3.83 33.90 11.08
CA GLN A 216 4.34 32.70 11.73
C GLN A 216 4.82 33.12 13.11
N VAL A 217 4.07 32.73 14.14
CA VAL A 217 4.68 32.53 15.45
C VAL A 217 5.59 31.32 15.28
N ASP A 218 6.90 31.55 15.38
CA ASP A 218 7.95 30.54 15.39
C ASP A 218 7.71 29.57 16.55
N ASN A 219 6.96 28.50 16.30
CA ASN A 219 6.94 27.30 17.14
C ASN A 219 6.95 26.07 16.23
N LYS A 220 8.11 25.85 15.60
CA LYS A 220 8.39 24.69 14.74
C LYS A 220 8.24 23.37 15.50
N ASP A 221 8.49 23.38 16.80
CA ASP A 221 8.48 22.19 17.65
C ASP A 221 7.06 21.71 18.01
N GLU A 222 6.04 22.58 18.04
CA GLU A 222 4.67 22.18 18.41
C GLU A 222 3.87 21.57 17.24
N LYS A 223 4.09 22.02 16.00
CA LYS A 223 3.40 21.47 14.82
C LYS A 223 3.79 20.02 14.54
N ASP A 224 5.07 19.68 14.68
CA ASP A 224 5.60 18.32 14.49
C ASP A 224 5.10 17.34 15.57
N ILE A 225 4.79 17.83 16.77
CA ILE A 225 4.25 17.02 17.86
C ILE A 225 2.77 16.71 17.61
N LEU A 226 1.97 17.71 17.26
CA LEU A 226 0.54 17.55 16.99
C LEU A 226 0.27 16.66 15.76
N GLU A 227 1.05 16.79 14.68
CA GLU A 227 0.93 15.95 13.48
C GLU A 227 1.35 14.48 13.76
N ARG A 228 2.25 14.24 14.73
CA ARG A 228 2.60 12.89 15.20
C ARG A 228 1.54 12.28 16.10
N ILE A 229 0.91 13.07 16.97
CA ILE A 229 -0.14 12.60 17.89
C ILE A 229 -1.42 12.23 17.11
N LEU A 230 -1.78 12.99 16.08
CA LEU A 230 -2.97 12.69 15.25
C LEU A 230 -2.84 11.40 14.44
N HIS A 231 -1.61 10.90 14.20
CA HIS A 231 -1.38 9.62 13.55
C HIS A 231 -1.45 8.40 14.50
N GLU A 232 -1.47 8.61 15.82
CA GLU A 232 -1.49 7.53 16.82
C GLU A 232 -2.91 7.11 17.26
N GLU A 233 -3.97 7.85 16.89
CA GLU A 233 -5.30 7.66 17.46
C GLU A 233 -6.28 6.76 16.66
N ASP A 234 -5.86 6.11 15.57
CA ASP A 234 -6.77 5.32 14.71
C ASP A 234 -6.48 3.79 14.68
N GLU A 235 -6.21 3.20 15.86
CA GLU A 235 -6.04 1.73 16.00
C GLU A 235 -7.11 1.07 16.90
N ASN A 236 -8.41 1.27 16.60
CA ASN A 236 -9.46 0.47 17.25
C ASN A 236 -10.47 -0.10 16.25
N GLN A 237 -10.08 -1.17 15.54
CA GLN A 237 -11.04 -2.14 15.02
C GLN A 237 -10.65 -3.57 15.43
N ILE A 238 -11.62 -4.26 16.03
CA ILE A 238 -11.52 -5.63 16.53
C ILE A 238 -11.29 -6.59 15.35
N GLN A 239 -10.05 -7.02 15.13
CA GLN A 239 -9.69 -7.95 14.05
C GLN A 239 -9.80 -9.42 14.48
N LYS A 240 -10.35 -10.26 13.57
CA LYS A 240 -10.30 -11.73 13.68
C LYS A 240 -8.85 -12.18 13.76
N ARG A 241 -8.43 -12.65 14.95
CA ARG A 241 -7.05 -13.06 15.24
C ARG A 241 -6.58 -14.32 14.51
N ASN A 242 -7.48 -15.07 13.87
CA ASN A 242 -7.16 -16.28 13.12
C ASN A 242 -7.89 -16.30 11.77
N THR A 243 -7.18 -15.92 10.72
CA THR A 243 -7.71 -15.87 9.34
C THR A 243 -7.60 -17.22 8.62
N GLY A 244 -6.78 -18.14 9.12
CA GLY A 244 -6.47 -19.39 8.42
C GLY A 244 -5.66 -19.22 7.13
N ILE A 245 -5.03 -18.06 6.92
CA ILE A 245 -4.23 -17.74 5.75
C ILE A 245 -2.82 -17.41 6.21
N TRP A 246 -1.81 -18.07 5.63
CA TRP A 246 -0.44 -18.03 6.14
C TRP A 246 0.58 -17.69 5.06
N LEU A 247 1.55 -16.85 5.39
CA LEU A 247 2.85 -16.83 4.73
C LEU A 247 3.69 -17.97 5.29
N LYS A 248 4.21 -18.85 4.43
CA LYS A 248 5.18 -19.90 4.79
C LYS A 248 6.56 -19.56 4.25
N PHE A 249 7.50 -19.28 5.15
CA PHE A 249 8.88 -18.95 4.80
C PHE A 249 9.72 -20.21 4.60
N GLU A 250 10.49 -20.25 3.52
CA GLU A 250 11.49 -21.28 3.24
C GLU A 250 12.85 -20.70 2.92
N GLY A 251 13.90 -21.38 3.36
CA GLY A 251 15.26 -20.86 3.37
C GLY A 251 15.56 -20.09 4.66
N ASN A 252 16.74 -19.48 4.70
CA ASN A 252 17.19 -18.66 5.80
C ASN A 252 18.13 -17.56 5.29
N SER A 253 18.45 -16.57 6.12
CA SER A 253 19.26 -15.42 5.71
C SER A 253 20.74 -15.75 5.50
N GLU A 254 21.25 -16.81 6.15
CA GLU A 254 22.66 -17.25 6.06
C GLU A 254 22.91 -18.03 4.76
N ASN A 255 21.89 -18.75 4.29
CA ASN A 255 21.89 -19.50 3.03
C ASN A 255 20.59 -19.21 2.27
N ARG A 256 20.58 -18.07 1.57
CA ARG A 256 19.43 -17.60 0.79
C ARG A 256 19.20 -18.51 -0.42
N ILE A 257 17.94 -18.72 -0.76
CA ILE A 257 17.59 -19.50 -1.95
C ILE A 257 17.99 -18.69 -3.20
N PRO A 258 18.71 -19.28 -4.17
CA PRO A 258 19.06 -18.60 -5.41
C PRO A 258 17.81 -18.11 -6.16
N ASN A 259 17.80 -16.84 -6.56
CA ASN A 259 16.60 -16.19 -7.09
C ASN A 259 16.32 -16.47 -8.58
N HIS A 260 17.26 -17.12 -9.28
CA HIS A 260 17.15 -17.46 -10.70
C HIS A 260 16.41 -18.78 -10.95
N LEU A 261 16.22 -19.60 -9.90
CA LEU A 261 15.50 -20.87 -9.97
C LEU A 261 14.00 -20.64 -9.83
N THR A 262 13.19 -21.53 -10.40
CA THR A 262 11.75 -21.64 -10.12
C THR A 262 11.50 -22.35 -8.78
N TYR A 263 10.23 -22.35 -8.34
CA TYR A 263 9.83 -23.06 -7.11
C TYR A 263 10.12 -24.57 -7.17
N PHE A 264 9.90 -25.23 -8.32
CA PHE A 264 10.05 -26.67 -8.47
C PHE A 264 11.48 -27.11 -8.82
N GLU A 265 12.26 -26.30 -9.55
CA GLU A 265 13.67 -26.61 -9.85
C GLU A 265 14.53 -26.68 -8.60
N ARG A 266 14.30 -25.79 -7.63
CA ARG A 266 15.05 -25.77 -6.38
C ARG A 266 14.64 -26.88 -5.39
N ARG A 267 13.61 -27.67 -5.71
CA ARG A 267 13.04 -28.69 -4.82
C ARG A 267 13.32 -30.10 -5.34
N LYS A 268 13.77 -30.97 -4.44
CA LYS A 268 13.77 -32.42 -4.68
C LYS A 268 12.35 -32.93 -4.94
N THR A 269 12.21 -33.88 -5.84
CA THR A 269 10.91 -34.43 -6.27
C THR A 269 10.10 -34.97 -5.09
N GLU A 270 10.74 -35.70 -4.18
CA GLU A 270 10.12 -36.24 -2.96
C GLU A 270 9.56 -35.18 -1.99
N HIS A 271 10.05 -33.93 -2.05
CA HIS A 271 9.67 -32.87 -1.14
C HIS A 271 8.60 -31.95 -1.73
N ARG A 272 8.26 -32.09 -3.01
CA ARG A 272 7.34 -31.16 -3.71
C ARG A 272 5.99 -31.02 -2.99
N LYS A 273 5.44 -32.13 -2.48
CA LYS A 273 4.15 -32.17 -1.76
C LYS A 273 4.23 -31.84 -0.28
N ARG A 274 5.37 -31.35 0.23
CA ARG A 274 5.57 -31.05 1.66
C ARG A 274 6.25 -29.70 1.88
N THR A 275 5.97 -29.08 3.00
CA THR A 275 6.75 -27.95 3.54
C THR A 275 7.06 -28.15 5.01
N PHE A 276 8.23 -27.67 5.43
CA PHE A 276 8.85 -28.08 6.69
C PHE A 276 9.02 -26.91 7.66
N PHE A 277 9.02 -27.22 8.96
CA PHE A 277 8.98 -26.25 10.05
C PHE A 277 9.97 -26.62 11.16
N PRO A 278 10.63 -25.61 11.78
CA PRO A 278 11.55 -25.82 12.90
C PRO A 278 10.83 -26.10 14.23
N LYS A 279 9.55 -25.74 14.32
CA LYS A 279 8.68 -25.97 15.48
C LYS A 279 7.33 -26.48 15.00
N SER A 280 6.62 -27.21 15.85
CA SER A 280 5.29 -27.74 15.56
C SER A 280 4.34 -26.61 15.11
N PRO A 281 3.81 -26.65 13.87
CA PRO A 281 2.89 -25.64 13.35
C PRO A 281 1.44 -25.98 13.71
N SER A 282 1.15 -26.21 15.00
CA SER A 282 -0.16 -26.68 15.49
C SER A 282 -1.35 -25.77 15.13
N GLY A 283 -1.09 -24.51 14.80
CA GLY A 283 -2.08 -23.54 14.33
C GLY A 283 -2.55 -23.76 12.89
N ILE A 284 -1.79 -24.47 12.05
CA ILE A 284 -2.12 -24.71 10.64
C ILE A 284 -3.08 -25.90 10.55
N LYS A 285 -4.31 -25.65 10.07
CA LYS A 285 -5.39 -26.64 9.96
C LYS A 285 -5.62 -27.08 8.52
N GLU A 286 -6.31 -28.20 8.37
CA GLU A 286 -6.69 -28.73 7.05
C GLU A 286 -7.52 -27.70 6.26
N GLY A 287 -7.26 -27.60 4.96
CA GLY A 287 -7.96 -26.69 4.05
C GLY A 287 -7.46 -25.24 4.08
N GLN A 288 -6.53 -24.91 4.97
CA GLN A 288 -5.96 -23.57 5.06
C GLN A 288 -4.95 -23.29 3.94
N LEU A 289 -4.80 -22.01 3.60
CA LEU A 289 -3.96 -21.56 2.51
C LEU A 289 -2.58 -21.13 2.99
N LEU A 290 -1.55 -21.61 2.30
CA LEU A 290 -0.15 -21.26 2.51
C LEU A 290 0.38 -20.53 1.28
N PHE A 291 0.70 -19.25 1.42
CA PHE A 291 1.52 -18.52 0.45
C PHE A 291 2.98 -18.90 0.62
N MET A 292 3.52 -19.54 -0.41
CA MET A 292 4.86 -20.12 -0.38
C MET A 292 5.89 -19.02 -0.65
N THR A 293 6.66 -18.69 0.39
CA THR A 293 7.50 -17.49 0.45
C THR A 293 8.98 -17.85 0.58
N MET A 294 9.77 -17.58 -0.45
CA MET A 294 11.19 -17.92 -0.52
C MET A 294 12.04 -16.81 0.09
N VAL A 295 12.86 -17.13 1.08
CA VAL A 295 13.90 -16.22 1.61
C VAL A 295 15.03 -16.16 0.57
N SER A 296 15.01 -15.11 -0.24
CA SER A 296 15.85 -14.97 -1.44
C SER A 296 16.37 -13.54 -1.60
N THR A 297 16.70 -13.14 -2.82
CA THR A 297 17.11 -11.79 -3.22
C THR A 297 16.24 -11.30 -4.39
N ASP A 298 15.88 -10.03 -4.38
CA ASP A 298 15.12 -9.42 -5.48
C ASP A 298 15.97 -9.20 -6.74
N LYS A 299 15.40 -8.56 -7.76
CA LYS A 299 16.06 -8.25 -9.03
C LYS A 299 17.28 -7.33 -8.89
N HIS A 300 17.38 -6.61 -7.77
CA HIS A 300 18.47 -5.70 -7.43
C HIS A 300 19.46 -6.35 -6.44
N ASN A 301 19.36 -7.66 -6.22
CA ASN A 301 20.15 -8.42 -5.25
C ASN A 301 19.93 -8.03 -3.78
N ASN A 302 18.86 -7.30 -3.45
CA ASN A 302 18.53 -7.01 -2.06
C ASN A 302 17.85 -8.21 -1.41
N GLY A 303 18.29 -8.57 -0.21
CA GLY A 303 17.75 -9.72 0.51
C GLY A 303 16.32 -9.50 1.01
N THR A 304 15.34 -10.20 0.42
CA THR A 304 13.93 -10.12 0.80
C THR A 304 13.21 -11.47 0.63
N PRO A 305 12.20 -11.79 1.45
CA PRO A 305 11.30 -12.89 1.15
C PRO A 305 10.42 -12.57 -0.07
N ILE A 306 10.13 -13.58 -0.89
CA ILE A 306 9.39 -13.44 -2.15
C ILE A 306 8.34 -14.55 -2.26
N ILE A 307 7.07 -14.19 -2.44
CA ILE A 307 5.97 -15.12 -2.68
C ILE A 307 6.00 -15.57 -4.13
N VAL A 308 5.98 -16.88 -4.35
CA VAL A 308 6.09 -17.50 -5.68
C VAL A 308 4.89 -18.38 -6.03
N GLY A 309 3.88 -18.41 -5.16
CA GLY A 309 2.69 -19.23 -5.34
C GLY A 309 1.97 -19.50 -4.03
N TYR A 310 0.96 -20.35 -4.09
CA TYR A 310 0.20 -20.78 -2.92
C TYR A 310 -0.12 -22.27 -2.97
N ALA A 311 -0.44 -22.84 -1.81
CA ALA A 311 -0.91 -24.20 -1.70
C ALA A 311 -1.99 -24.34 -0.60
N ILE A 312 -2.92 -25.28 -0.80
CA ILE A 312 -3.87 -25.71 0.22
C ILE A 312 -3.25 -26.88 0.99
N THR A 313 -3.27 -26.80 2.32
CA THR A 313 -2.62 -27.77 3.19
C THR A 313 -3.57 -28.85 3.73
N ALA A 314 -3.04 -30.04 4.00
CA ALA A 314 -3.71 -31.06 4.80
C ALA A 314 -3.73 -30.73 6.30
N GLY A 315 -3.09 -29.63 6.71
CA GLY A 315 -2.96 -29.24 8.10
C GLY A 315 -1.84 -30.00 8.81
N PHE A 316 -1.61 -29.62 10.08
CA PHE A 316 -0.67 -30.31 10.94
C PHE A 316 -1.38 -31.31 11.87
N ASN A 317 -0.86 -32.54 11.90
CA ASN A 317 -1.15 -33.57 12.88
C ASN A 317 0.14 -33.88 13.67
N GLU A 318 0.02 -34.34 14.90
CA GLU A 318 1.14 -34.76 15.76
C GLU A 318 2.04 -35.84 15.12
N LYS A 319 1.51 -36.60 14.16
CA LYS A 319 2.29 -37.58 13.37
C LYS A 319 3.12 -36.95 12.25
N ASN A 320 2.96 -35.67 11.93
CA ASN A 320 3.75 -34.99 10.91
C ASN A 320 5.15 -34.60 11.40
N ILE A 321 5.91 -35.62 11.79
CA ILE A 321 7.29 -35.54 12.23
C ILE A 321 8.15 -36.26 11.19
N VAL A 322 9.29 -35.67 10.84
CA VAL A 322 10.24 -36.25 9.90
C VAL A 322 10.89 -37.49 10.53
N ASP A 323 10.60 -38.67 9.98
CA ASP A 323 11.12 -39.95 10.45
C ASP A 323 12.56 -40.21 9.96
N ASP A 324 13.16 -41.33 10.41
CA ASP A 324 14.53 -41.70 10.06
C ASP A 324 14.70 -42.12 8.59
N THR A 325 13.60 -42.27 7.84
CA THR A 325 13.62 -42.71 6.45
C THR A 325 13.52 -41.56 5.44
N ALA A 326 13.29 -40.33 5.92
CA ALA A 326 13.19 -39.16 5.06
C ALA A 326 14.55 -38.77 4.43
N PRO A 327 14.60 -38.36 3.14
CA PRO A 327 15.83 -38.05 2.40
C PRO A 327 16.42 -36.67 2.73
N PHE A 328 16.39 -36.33 4.02
CA PHE A 328 17.09 -35.21 4.62
C PHE A 328 18.50 -35.62 5.02
N ASN A 329 19.46 -34.70 4.88
CA ASN A 329 20.70 -34.85 5.64
C ASN A 329 20.40 -34.67 7.14
N GLN A 330 21.26 -35.21 8.00
CA GLN A 330 21.03 -35.23 9.46
C GLN A 330 20.90 -33.81 10.07
N GLY A 331 21.53 -32.80 9.47
CA GLY A 331 21.48 -31.41 9.91
C GLY A 331 20.13 -30.73 9.63
N ASP A 332 19.60 -30.89 8.43
CA ASP A 332 18.32 -30.32 8.02
C ASP A 332 17.15 -30.97 8.76
N ARG A 333 17.23 -32.27 9.06
CA ARG A 333 16.23 -32.96 9.87
C ARG A 333 16.14 -32.44 11.30
N LYS A 334 17.28 -32.13 11.94
CA LYS A 334 17.30 -31.48 13.26
C LYS A 334 16.72 -30.07 13.21
N ARG A 335 16.96 -29.35 12.11
CA ARG A 335 16.51 -27.96 11.94
C ARG A 335 15.03 -27.84 11.59
N TYR A 336 14.48 -28.81 10.86
CA TYR A 336 13.09 -28.80 10.40
C TYR A 336 12.38 -30.14 10.65
N PRO A 337 12.14 -30.52 11.93
CA PRO A 337 11.62 -31.84 12.28
C PRO A 337 10.12 -32.00 12.02
N TYR A 338 9.38 -30.94 11.70
CA TYR A 338 7.94 -30.99 11.46
C TYR A 338 7.60 -30.65 10.01
N TYR A 339 6.49 -31.18 9.50
CA TYR A 339 6.01 -30.85 8.16
C TYR A 339 4.49 -30.72 8.09
N VAL A 340 3.99 -30.22 6.97
CA VAL A 340 2.59 -30.40 6.55
C VAL A 340 2.58 -30.84 5.09
N GLU A 341 1.55 -31.58 4.70
CA GLU A 341 1.35 -31.99 3.31
C GLU A 341 0.58 -30.92 2.54
N LEU A 342 0.95 -30.71 1.29
CA LEU A 342 0.34 -29.78 0.36
C LEU A 342 -0.55 -30.60 -0.59
N LYS A 343 -1.85 -30.32 -0.61
CA LYS A 343 -2.85 -31.07 -1.39
C LYS A 343 -2.97 -30.60 -2.82
N SER A 344 -2.94 -29.28 -3.01
CA SER A 344 -3.04 -28.61 -4.30
C SER A 344 -2.39 -27.23 -4.19
N GLY A 345 -2.08 -26.61 -5.31
CA GLY A 345 -1.49 -25.28 -5.34
C GLY A 345 -1.08 -24.86 -6.74
N ARG A 346 -0.82 -23.56 -6.90
CA ARG A 346 -0.29 -22.98 -8.14
C ARG A 346 0.97 -22.20 -7.84
N PHE A 347 1.97 -22.41 -8.69
CA PHE A 347 3.31 -21.85 -8.54
C PHE A 347 3.76 -21.18 -9.82
N LEU A 348 4.43 -20.05 -9.69
CA LEU A 348 4.88 -19.27 -10.82
C LEU A 348 5.88 -20.07 -11.66
N LYS A 349 5.64 -20.16 -12.97
CA LYS A 349 6.57 -20.78 -13.94
C LYS A 349 7.66 -19.79 -14.39
N ALA A 350 8.27 -19.12 -13.41
CA ALA A 350 9.33 -18.16 -13.62
C ALA A 350 10.31 -18.15 -12.43
N PRO A 351 11.51 -17.57 -12.62
CA PRO A 351 12.47 -17.38 -11.55
C PRO A 351 11.86 -16.72 -10.30
N ILE A 352 12.31 -17.13 -9.11
CA ILE A 352 11.83 -16.60 -7.82
C ILE A 352 11.84 -15.06 -7.79
N LYS A 353 12.82 -14.39 -8.40
CA LYS A 353 12.92 -12.92 -8.47
C LYS A 353 11.73 -12.23 -9.18
N GLU A 354 10.91 -12.96 -9.93
CA GLU A 354 9.70 -12.45 -10.60
C GLU A 354 8.46 -12.49 -9.70
N GLY A 355 8.56 -13.12 -8.51
CA GLY A 355 7.47 -13.20 -7.55
C GLY A 355 7.21 -11.89 -6.78
N ILE A 356 6.23 -11.93 -5.88
CA ILE A 356 5.78 -10.77 -5.10
C ILE A 356 6.70 -10.61 -3.89
N THR A 357 7.40 -9.49 -3.79
CA THR A 357 8.30 -9.28 -2.64
C THR A 357 7.51 -8.92 -1.40
N LEU A 358 7.96 -9.35 -0.22
CA LEU A 358 7.32 -8.91 1.03
C LEU A 358 7.54 -7.41 1.32
N ARG A 359 8.48 -6.75 0.64
CA ARG A 359 8.65 -5.29 0.67
C ARG A 359 7.52 -4.60 -0.08
N GLU A 360 7.12 -5.12 -1.24
CA GLU A 360 5.92 -4.69 -1.97
C GLU A 360 4.70 -4.82 -1.06
N LEU A 361 4.47 -5.98 -0.45
CA LEU A 361 3.34 -6.16 0.46
C LEU A 361 3.35 -5.19 1.64
N ALA A 362 4.52 -4.99 2.25
CA ALA A 362 4.65 -4.07 3.38
C ALA A 362 4.37 -2.62 2.97
N ARG A 363 4.72 -2.22 1.73
CA ARG A 363 4.50 -0.88 1.18
C ARG A 363 3.02 -0.66 0.87
N GLU A 364 2.36 -1.63 0.25
CA GLU A 364 0.98 -1.51 -0.19
C GLU A 364 -0.07 -1.76 0.92
N LEU A 365 0.26 -2.57 1.93
CA LEU A 365 -0.71 -3.04 2.92
C LEU A 365 -0.45 -2.55 4.34
N GLN A 366 0.80 -2.21 4.68
CA GLN A 366 1.20 -1.69 5.99
C GLN A 366 0.60 -2.47 7.18
N GLY A 367 0.00 -1.77 8.16
CA GLY A 367 -0.67 -2.38 9.32
C GLY A 367 -1.83 -3.32 8.95
N GLY A 368 -2.32 -3.24 7.71
CA GLY A 368 -3.31 -4.17 7.16
C GLY A 368 -2.71 -5.50 6.68
N LEU A 369 -1.40 -5.72 6.72
CA LEU A 369 -0.78 -6.98 6.30
C LEU A 369 -1.03 -8.10 7.33
N TYR A 370 -1.01 -7.78 8.62
CA TYR A 370 -1.05 -8.74 9.71
C TYR A 370 -2.26 -8.53 10.63
N PRO A 371 -2.87 -9.61 11.18
CA PRO A 371 -4.01 -9.50 12.11
C PRO A 371 -3.70 -8.75 13.41
N ASN A 372 -2.41 -8.64 13.76
CA ASN A 372 -1.94 -7.71 14.77
C ASN A 372 -1.23 -6.58 14.01
N PRO A 373 -1.84 -5.38 13.95
CA PRO A 373 -1.26 -4.23 13.29
C PRO A 373 0.17 -4.00 13.75
N LYS A 374 0.98 -3.52 12.82
CA LYS A 374 2.37 -3.20 13.03
C LYS A 374 2.52 -1.71 12.85
N SER A 375 3.05 -1.07 13.89
CA SER A 375 3.15 0.39 14.03
C SER A 375 3.97 1.04 12.92
N SER A 376 4.80 0.26 12.22
CA SER A 376 5.62 0.76 11.13
C SER A 376 5.98 -0.32 10.11
N PHE A 377 6.30 0.11 8.89
CA PHE A 377 6.90 -0.72 7.85
C PHE A 377 8.14 -1.49 8.35
N ASN A 378 8.95 -0.89 9.22
CA ASN A 378 10.15 -1.53 9.75
C ASN A 378 9.80 -2.69 10.70
N GLU A 379 8.78 -2.52 11.54
CA GLU A 379 8.29 -3.58 12.42
C GLU A 379 7.74 -4.76 11.59
N ILE A 380 7.10 -4.48 10.45
CA ILE A 380 6.65 -5.47 9.46
C ILE A 380 7.85 -6.27 8.91
N ILE A 381 8.84 -5.59 8.35
CA ILE A 381 10.03 -6.23 7.77
C ILE A 381 10.80 -7.06 8.81
N TYR A 382 10.89 -6.56 10.04
CA TYR A 382 11.54 -7.28 11.14
C TYR A 382 10.76 -8.56 11.51
N THR A 383 9.43 -8.49 11.54
CA THR A 383 8.56 -9.64 11.83
C THR A 383 8.80 -10.80 10.85
N HIS A 384 9.10 -10.50 9.58
CA HIS A 384 9.41 -11.52 8.56
C HIS A 384 10.65 -12.36 8.87
N ARG A 385 11.56 -11.86 9.71
CA ARG A 385 12.84 -12.52 10.01
C ARG A 385 12.76 -13.49 11.19
N GLN A 386 11.67 -13.45 11.97
CA GLN A 386 11.61 -14.14 13.26
C GLN A 386 10.85 -15.47 13.25
N LYS A 387 9.99 -15.70 12.25
CA LYS A 387 9.08 -16.84 12.25
C LYS A 387 9.16 -17.61 10.94
N SER A 388 8.98 -18.93 11.03
CA SER A 388 8.89 -19.80 9.86
C SER A 388 7.57 -19.63 9.11
N HIS A 389 6.56 -19.06 9.75
CA HIS A 389 5.25 -18.77 9.16
C HIS A 389 4.54 -17.64 9.92
N LEU A 390 3.68 -16.90 9.23
CA LEU A 390 2.91 -15.77 9.77
C LEU A 390 1.48 -15.80 9.22
N GLN A 391 0.48 -15.51 10.04
CA GLN A 391 -0.87 -15.27 9.54
C GLN A 391 -0.98 -13.90 8.93
N ILE A 392 -1.78 -13.75 7.89
CA ILE A 392 -2.08 -12.46 7.24
C ILE A 392 -3.57 -12.17 7.28
N THR A 393 -3.94 -10.91 7.04
CA THR A 393 -5.36 -10.51 6.96
C THR A 393 -6.03 -11.01 5.66
N GLU A 394 -7.37 -11.00 5.63
CA GLU A 394 -8.13 -11.24 4.38
C GLU A 394 -7.79 -10.19 3.31
N ARG A 395 -7.58 -8.92 3.71
CA ARG A 395 -7.13 -7.86 2.80
C ARG A 395 -5.79 -8.18 2.14
N ALA A 396 -4.85 -8.75 2.89
CA ALA A 396 -3.56 -9.14 2.34
C ALA A 396 -3.68 -10.34 1.39
N TYR A 397 -4.56 -11.28 1.71
CA TYR A 397 -4.90 -12.40 0.83
C TYR A 397 -5.42 -11.91 -0.53
N ASP A 398 -6.41 -11.01 -0.55
CA ASP A 398 -7.00 -10.51 -1.79
C ASP A 398 -5.94 -9.85 -2.69
N TYR A 399 -5.09 -9.01 -2.10
CA TYR A 399 -3.99 -8.36 -2.81
C TYR A 399 -2.99 -9.37 -3.39
N ILE A 400 -2.53 -10.33 -2.58
CA ILE A 400 -1.55 -11.34 -3.02
C ILE A 400 -2.16 -12.20 -4.13
N MET A 401 -3.42 -12.62 -4.01
CA MET A 401 -4.09 -13.41 -5.04
C MET A 401 -4.22 -12.64 -6.34
N GLN A 402 -4.67 -11.39 -6.31
CA GLN A 402 -4.77 -10.55 -7.50
C GLN A 402 -3.41 -10.39 -8.20
N ARG A 403 -2.35 -10.16 -7.42
CA ARG A 403 -0.99 -10.06 -7.95
C ARG A 403 -0.48 -11.38 -8.53
N LEU A 404 -0.72 -12.50 -7.86
CA LEU A 404 -0.34 -13.83 -8.38
C LEU A 404 -1.09 -14.16 -9.67
N GLU A 405 -2.38 -13.89 -9.78
CA GLU A 405 -3.16 -14.10 -11.01
C GLU A 405 -2.61 -13.26 -12.17
N SER A 406 -2.22 -12.00 -11.91
CA SER A 406 -1.53 -11.17 -12.91
C SER A 406 -0.21 -11.80 -13.36
N LEU A 407 0.62 -12.27 -12.41
CA LEU A 407 1.89 -12.92 -12.72
C LEU A 407 1.70 -14.27 -13.44
N PHE A 408 0.67 -15.03 -13.10
CA PHE A 408 0.33 -16.29 -13.77
C PHE A 408 -0.12 -16.08 -15.22
N LYS A 409 -0.83 -14.98 -15.52
CA LYS A 409 -1.14 -14.63 -16.92
C LYS A 409 0.11 -14.31 -17.74
N VAL A 410 1.11 -13.67 -17.11
CA VAL A 410 2.35 -13.25 -17.80
C VAL A 410 3.33 -14.41 -17.96
N HIS A 411 3.56 -15.18 -16.89
CA HIS A 411 4.63 -16.18 -16.84
C HIS A 411 4.12 -17.63 -16.91
N GLY A 412 2.81 -17.85 -16.83
CA GLY A 412 2.24 -19.17 -16.61
C GLY A 412 2.42 -19.67 -15.18
N TYR A 413 1.87 -20.85 -14.91
CA TYR A 413 2.00 -21.52 -13.62
C TYR A 413 2.14 -23.04 -13.78
N ASP A 414 2.77 -23.65 -12.78
CA ASP A 414 2.80 -25.08 -12.56
C ASP A 414 1.84 -25.42 -11.41
N GLU A 415 1.08 -26.51 -11.56
CA GLU A 415 0.23 -27.05 -10.49
C GLU A 415 0.99 -28.09 -9.66
N LEU A 416 0.59 -28.22 -8.39
CA LEU A 416 1.21 -29.13 -7.43
C LEU A 416 0.92 -30.62 -7.66
#